data_AF-A0A1C5R3L3-F1
#
_entry.id   AF-A0A1C5R3L3-F1
#
_cell.length_a   1.000
_cell.length_b   1.000
_cell.length_c   1.000
_cell.angle_alpha   90.00
_cell.angle_beta   90.00
_cell.angle_gamma   90.00
#
_symmetry.space_group_name_H-M   'P 1'
#
loop_
_entity.id
_entity.type
_entity.pdbx_description
1 polymer ?
#
loop_
_entity_poly.entity_id
_entity_poly.type
_entity_poly.pdbx_seq_one_letter_code
_entity_poly.pdbx_strand_id
1 'polypeptide(L)'
;MALVTMKKLLEHARSNRRGVGAFSVGNMEMVKGAIQAAEELDTPIILQIAEVRLKHSPLALYGNDDGTGHLCECASSYRSIQL
;
A
#
# COMPACT_ATOMS: atom_id res chain seq x y z
N MET A 1 0.99 -1.38 -13.38
CA MET A 1 0.26 -2.38 -12.56
C MET A 1 -1.13 -1.87 -12.17
N ALA A 2 -2.06 -2.75 -11.75
CA ALA A 2 -3.40 -2.36 -11.27
C ALA A 2 -3.47 -2.40 -9.73
N LEU A 3 -4.32 -1.55 -9.14
CA LEU A 3 -4.63 -1.59 -7.71
C LEU A 3 -5.41 -2.87 -7.39
N VAL A 4 -5.03 -3.55 -6.30
CA VAL A 4 -5.63 -4.80 -5.85
C VAL A 4 -5.93 -4.73 -4.36
N THR A 5 -6.99 -5.43 -3.94
CA THR A 5 -7.34 -5.50 -2.52
C THR A 5 -6.32 -6.34 -1.74
N MET A 6 -6.10 -5.96 -0.48
CA MET A 6 -5.14 -6.64 0.40
C MET A 6 -5.47 -8.13 0.56
N LYS A 7 -6.75 -8.48 0.67
CA LYS A 7 -7.21 -9.87 0.75
C LYS A 7 -6.72 -10.70 -0.44
N LYS A 8 -6.96 -10.22 -1.67
CA LYS A 8 -6.57 -10.93 -2.91
C LYS A 8 -5.05 -11.06 -3.01
N LEU A 9 -4.33 -10.00 -2.65
CA LEU A 9 -2.88 -9.97 -2.63
C LEU A 9 -2.29 -10.98 -1.63
N LEU A 10 -2.80 -11.03 -0.40
CA LEU A 10 -2.34 -11.98 0.61
C LEU A 10 -2.73 -13.43 0.31
N GLU A 11 -3.92 -13.67 -0.25
CA GLU A 11 -4.32 -15.00 -0.70
C GLU A 11 -3.36 -15.54 -1.78
N HIS A 12 -3.02 -14.69 -2.76
CA HIS A 12 -2.05 -15.03 -3.80
C HIS A 12 -0.63 -15.23 -3.24
N ALA A 13 -0.21 -14.40 -2.26
CA ALA A 13 1.07 -14.56 -1.61
C ALA A 13 1.16 -15.90 -0.86
N ARG A 14 0.09 -16.25 -0.13
CA ARG A 14 -0.04 -17.49 0.62
C ARG A 14 -0.02 -18.72 -0.29
N SER A 15 -0.75 -18.71 -1.40
CA SER A 15 -0.76 -19.83 -2.36
C SER A 15 0.62 -20.05 -2.99
N ASN A 16 1.36 -18.97 -3.25
CA ASN A 16 2.69 -19.03 -3.85
C ASN A 16 3.82 -19.19 -2.83
N ARG A 17 3.51 -19.25 -1.52
CA ARG A 17 4.50 -19.28 -0.42
C ARG A 17 5.54 -18.15 -0.54
N ARG A 18 5.08 -16.95 -0.91
CA ARG A 18 5.92 -15.74 -1.01
C ARG A 18 5.46 -14.70 0.02
N GLY A 19 6.41 -13.89 0.49
CA GLY A 19 6.10 -12.69 1.26
C GLY A 19 5.74 -11.52 0.35
N VAL A 20 5.03 -10.54 0.89
CA VAL A 20 4.78 -9.25 0.21
C VAL A 20 5.39 -8.14 1.04
N GLY A 21 6.17 -7.26 0.41
CA GLY A 21 6.80 -6.12 1.07
C GLY A 21 5.78 -5.02 1.38
N ALA A 22 5.85 -4.45 2.59
CA ALA A 22 5.06 -3.30 3.00
C ALA A 22 5.99 -2.10 3.26
N PHE A 23 5.77 -1.01 2.54
CA PHE A 23 6.62 0.17 2.56
C PHE A 23 5.84 1.38 3.04
N SER A 24 6.30 1.98 4.13
CA SER A 24 5.78 3.26 4.60
C SER A 24 6.33 4.41 3.73
N VAL A 25 5.45 5.13 3.08
CA VAL A 25 5.77 6.25 2.18
C VAL A 25 5.25 7.56 2.75
N GLY A 26 6.04 8.63 2.59
CA GLY A 26 5.74 9.95 3.14
C GLY A 26 5.64 11.08 2.11
N ASN A 27 6.13 10.86 0.89
CA ASN A 27 6.15 11.83 -0.20
C ASN A 27 6.02 11.09 -1.55
N MET A 28 5.98 11.85 -2.65
CA MET A 28 5.74 11.27 -3.98
C MET A 28 6.97 10.53 -4.54
N GLU A 29 8.16 10.97 -4.17
CA GLU A 29 9.44 10.38 -4.57
C GLU A 29 9.60 8.97 -4.02
N MET A 30 9.23 8.76 -2.75
CA MET A 30 9.21 7.43 -2.14
C MET A 30 8.18 6.51 -2.81
N VAL A 31 7.00 7.04 -3.17
CA VAL A 31 5.97 6.28 -3.90
C VAL A 31 6.51 5.83 -5.26
N LYS A 32 7.07 6.77 -6.04
CA LYS A 32 7.64 6.47 -7.36
C LYS A 32 8.79 5.47 -7.28
N GLY A 33 9.71 5.63 -6.32
CA GLY A 33 10.82 4.71 -6.13
C GLY A 33 10.37 3.30 -5.73
N ALA A 34 9.38 3.20 -4.85
CA ALA A 34 8.82 1.90 -4.46
C ALA A 34 8.10 1.21 -5.63
N ILE A 35 7.31 1.95 -6.42
CA ILE A 35 6.64 1.42 -7.61
C ILE A 35 7.67 0.98 -8.65
N GLN A 36 8.69 1.79 -8.92
CA GLN A 36 9.74 1.44 -9.88
C GLN A 36 10.48 0.16 -9.48
N ALA A 37 10.84 0.03 -8.20
CA ALA A 37 11.46 -1.20 -7.69
C ALA A 37 10.52 -2.42 -7.80
N ALA A 38 9.22 -2.22 -7.58
CA ALA A 38 8.21 -3.26 -7.73
C ALA A 38 8.03 -3.71 -9.19
N GLU A 39 8.09 -2.77 -10.14
CA GLU A 39 8.04 -3.03 -11.57
C GLU A 39 9.30 -3.73 -12.08
N GLU A 40 10.48 -3.34 -11.60
CA GLU A 40 11.76 -4.00 -11.94
C GLU A 40 11.82 -5.45 -11.44
N LEU A 41 11.23 -5.72 -10.27
CA LEU A 41 11.22 -7.04 -9.64
C LEU A 41 9.98 -7.88 -9.97
N ASP A 42 9.07 -7.35 -10.80
CA ASP A 42 7.75 -7.93 -11.10
C ASP A 42 7.05 -8.50 -9.85
N THR A 43 7.05 -7.71 -8.78
CA THR A 43 6.54 -8.13 -7.46
C THR A 43 5.48 -7.17 -6.96
N PRO A 44 4.36 -7.67 -6.40
CA PRO A 44 3.41 -6.81 -5.75
C PRO A 44 4.00 -6.23 -4.45
N ILE A 45 3.63 -4.99 -4.13
CA ILE A 45 4.04 -4.29 -2.91
C ILE A 45 2.82 -3.62 -2.25
N ILE A 46 2.90 -3.39 -0.94
CA ILE A 46 1.91 -2.64 -0.16
C ILE A 46 2.51 -1.28 0.17
N LEU A 47 1.81 -0.20 -0.22
CA LEU A 47 2.18 1.16 0.15
C LEU A 47 1.37 1.61 1.37
N GLN A 48 2.05 2.04 2.42
CA GLN A 48 1.45 2.44 3.68
C GLN A 48 1.66 3.93 3.90
N ILE A 49 0.61 4.64 4.29
CA ILE A 49 0.67 6.07 4.63
C ILE A 49 0.27 6.22 6.09
N ALA A 50 1.11 6.87 6.88
CA ALA A 50 0.79 7.18 8.27
C ALA A 50 -0.34 8.22 8.34
N GLU A 51 -1.32 8.01 9.21
CA GLU A 51 -2.48 8.90 9.37
C GLU A 51 -2.07 10.36 9.67
N VAL A 52 -1.00 10.55 10.45
CA VAL A 52 -0.45 11.88 10.76
C VAL A 52 -0.01 12.65 9.50
N ARG A 53 0.38 11.94 8.44
CA ARG A 53 0.81 12.53 7.16
C ARG A 53 -0.38 13.04 6.34
N LEU A 54 -1.58 12.53 6.59
CA LEU A 54 -2.79 12.90 5.84
C LEU A 54 -3.14 14.39 5.97
N LYS A 55 -2.70 15.03 7.06
CA LYS A 55 -2.83 16.48 7.26
C LYS A 55 -2.06 17.30 6.23
N HIS A 56 -0.94 16.77 5.74
CA HIS A 56 -0.05 17.46 4.80
C HIS A 56 -0.15 16.93 3.37
N SER A 57 -0.56 15.66 3.23
CA SER A 57 -0.73 14.98 1.94
C SER A 57 -2.04 14.19 1.97
N PRO A 58 -3.19 14.81 1.61
CA PRO A 58 -4.48 14.13 1.62
C PRO A 58 -4.49 12.91 0.70
N LEU A 59 -5.22 11.85 1.08
CA LEU A 59 -5.30 10.56 0.36
C LEU A 59 -5.69 10.73 -1.11
N ALA A 60 -6.52 11.74 -1.42
CA ALA A 60 -6.94 12.09 -2.77
C ALA A 60 -5.78 12.38 -3.74
N LEU A 61 -4.60 12.74 -3.24
CA LEU A 61 -3.41 12.97 -4.07
C LEU A 61 -2.73 11.66 -4.51
N TYR A 62 -2.97 10.56 -3.80
CA TYR A 62 -2.35 9.26 -4.07
C TYR A 62 -3.25 8.33 -4.89
N GLY A 63 -4.55 8.59 -4.94
CA GLY A 63 -5.51 7.87 -5.78
C GLY A 63 -6.93 8.39 -5.59
N ASN A 64 -7.77 8.21 -6.62
CA ASN A 64 -9.18 8.54 -6.52
C ASN A 64 -9.83 7.59 -5.51
N ASP A 65 -10.43 8.15 -4.46
CA ASP A 65 -11.24 7.44 -3.50
C ASP A 65 -12.56 7.07 -4.19
N ASP A 66 -12.62 5.91 -4.85
CA ASP A 66 -13.84 5.41 -5.50
C ASP A 66 -14.89 4.92 -4.50
N GLY A 67 -14.80 5.30 -3.21
CA GLY A 67 -15.74 4.97 -2.15
C GLY A 67 -15.76 3.49 -1.75
N THR A 68 -14.88 2.68 -2.35
CA THR A 68 -14.77 1.22 -2.13
C THR A 68 -13.75 0.84 -1.06
N GLY A 69 -13.07 1.82 -0.42
CA GLY A 69 -12.06 1.54 0.61
C GLY A 69 -10.84 0.79 0.07
N HIS A 70 -10.56 0.85 -1.24
CA HIS A 70 -9.54 0.03 -1.88
C HIS A 70 -8.10 0.56 -1.80
N LEU A 71 -7.89 1.83 -1.46
CA LEU A 71 -6.55 2.42 -1.45
C LEU A 71 -5.83 2.37 -0.10
N CYS A 72 -6.53 2.15 1.02
CA CYS A 72 -5.89 2.26 2.33
C CYS A 72 -6.78 1.72 3.46
N GLU A 73 -6.91 0.40 3.61
CA GLU A 73 -7.31 -0.15 4.92
C GLU A 73 -6.15 -0.10 5.95
N CYS A 74 -5.05 0.59 5.65
CA CYS A 74 -3.91 0.69 6.55
C CYS A 74 -4.06 1.78 7.63
N ALA A 75 -4.91 2.79 7.44
CA ALA A 75 -5.05 3.87 8.44
C ALA A 75 -5.72 3.37 9.74
N SER A 76 -6.75 2.52 9.64
CA SER A 76 -7.48 2.05 10.83
C SER A 76 -6.81 0.85 11.54
N SER A 77 -6.06 0.02 10.80
CA SER A 77 -5.39 -1.17 11.36
C SER A 77 -4.04 -0.88 12.04
N TYR A 78 -3.73 0.39 12.33
CA TYR A 78 -2.53 0.76 13.09
C TYR A 78 -2.59 0.33 14.57
N ARG A 79 -3.77 0.00 15.09
CA ARG A 79 -3.92 -0.38 16.52
C ARG A 79 -3.70 -1.87 16.80
N SER A 80 -3.56 -2.72 15.78
CA SER A 80 -3.56 -4.19 15.95
C SER A 80 -2.32 -4.91 15.41
N ILE A 81 -1.40 -4.23 14.72
CA ILE A 81 -0.22 -4.86 14.09
C ILE A 81 1.11 -4.40 14.72
N GLN A 82 1.05 -3.76 15.89
CA GLN A 82 2.26 -3.56 16.71
C GLN A 82 2.53 -4.85 17.51
N LEU A 83 3.19 -5.80 16.85
CA LEU A 83 4.00 -6.82 17.52
C LEU A 83 5.31 -6.19 18.00
#